data_AF-A0A7Z9WG97-F1
#
_entry.id   AF-A0A7Z9WG97-F1
#
_cell.length_a   1.000
_cell.length_b   1.000
_cell.length_c   1.000
_cell.angle_alpha   90.00
_cell.angle_beta   90.00
_cell.angle_gamma   90.00
#
_symmetry.space_group_name_H-M   'P 1'
#
loop_
_entity.id
_entity.type
_entity.pdbx_description
1 polymer ?
#
loop_
_entity_poly.entity_id
_entity_poly.type
_entity_poly.pdbx_seq_one_letter_code
_entity_poly.pdbx_strand_id
1 'polypeptide(L)'
;MAKQVDTSRISEFCSLLFPVLNEMDLLPKRLGARPTKYEKYPRLLLGLIRRYNSVEAGFREWESKILRDARRKEEHFPDLVRVFEWMKENKDLFEDRKDTLQYLSQSLYGRLYNYLYPRRLLINEYIQTFKGRTEAAEEAFIDSHFDGAISQNINKLEEIYSTEEIKALKNEVKGYLKARSSYFKKALSGEVPEEEIETTIEEVE
;
A
#
# COMPACT_ATOMS: atom_id res chain seq x y z
N MET A 1 -6.49 28.61 -19.21
CA MET A 1 -6.14 28.74 -17.78
C MET A 1 -5.89 27.34 -17.24
N ALA A 2 -4.71 27.07 -16.67
CA ALA A 2 -4.48 25.78 -16.01
C ALA A 2 -5.42 25.71 -14.79
N LYS A 3 -6.33 24.73 -14.75
CA LYS A 3 -7.11 24.48 -13.55
C LYS A 3 -6.13 24.09 -12.43
N GLN A 4 -6.26 24.73 -11.27
CA GLN A 4 -5.45 24.38 -10.12
C GLN A 4 -5.78 22.94 -9.70
N VAL A 5 -4.75 22.12 -9.49
CA VAL A 5 -4.90 20.74 -9.04
C VAL A 5 -5.19 20.75 -7.54
N ASP A 6 -6.26 20.07 -7.13
CA ASP A 6 -6.64 19.94 -5.72
C ASP A 6 -5.80 18.85 -5.03
N THR A 7 -4.65 19.26 -4.50
CA THR A 7 -3.72 18.35 -3.84
C THR A 7 -4.23 17.78 -2.53
N SER A 8 -5.24 18.41 -1.91
CA SER A 8 -5.84 17.94 -0.65
C SER A 8 -6.69 16.71 -0.90
N ARG A 9 -7.66 16.81 -1.81
CA ARG A 9 -8.52 15.68 -2.20
C ARG A 9 -7.73 14.54 -2.83
N ILE A 10 -6.66 14.84 -3.56
CA ILE A 10 -5.73 13.80 -4.03
C ILE A 10 -5.06 13.05 -2.86
N SER A 11 -4.63 13.78 -1.83
CA SER A 11 -3.98 13.16 -0.68
C SER A 11 -4.97 12.30 0.11
N GLU A 12 -6.21 12.76 0.24
CA GLU A 12 -7.31 11.99 0.82
C GLU A 12 -7.58 10.70 0.03
N PHE A 13 -7.71 10.80 -1.30
CA PHE A 13 -7.84 9.62 -2.18
C PHE A 13 -6.72 8.60 -1.95
N CYS A 14 -5.46 9.06 -1.91
CA CYS A 14 -4.31 8.19 -1.68
C CYS A 14 -4.34 7.54 -0.29
N SER A 15 -4.77 8.30 0.74
CA SER A 15 -4.92 7.80 2.11
C SER A 15 -6.00 6.72 2.25
N LEU A 16 -6.98 6.70 1.34
CA LEU A 16 -8.00 5.65 1.26
C LEU A 16 -7.52 4.45 0.44
N LEU A 17 -6.93 4.70 -0.74
CA LEU A 17 -6.57 3.64 -1.68
C LEU A 17 -5.39 2.79 -1.18
N PHE A 18 -4.32 3.41 -0.69
CA PHE A 18 -3.08 2.69 -0.43
C PHE A 18 -3.20 1.66 0.71
N PRO A 19 -3.90 1.94 1.82
CA PRO A 19 -4.18 0.92 2.83
C PRO A 19 -4.90 -0.30 2.27
N VAL A 20 -5.92 -0.11 1.44
CA VAL A 20 -6.65 -1.24 0.84
C VAL A 20 -5.74 -2.09 -0.02
N LEU A 21 -4.91 -1.46 -0.87
CA LEU A 21 -3.95 -2.20 -1.69
C LEU A 21 -2.88 -2.90 -0.86
N ASN A 22 -2.42 -2.27 0.22
CA ASN A 22 -1.49 -2.91 1.15
C ASN A 22 -2.12 -4.12 1.84
N GLU A 23 -3.35 -3.98 2.33
CA GLU A 23 -4.06 -5.01 3.07
C GLU A 23 -4.49 -6.20 2.21
N MET A 24 -4.71 -5.97 0.91
CA MET A 24 -4.98 -7.00 -0.07
C MET A 24 -3.72 -7.67 -0.66
N ASP A 25 -2.53 -7.37 -0.13
CA ASP A 25 -1.22 -7.85 -0.66
C ASP A 25 -0.97 -7.47 -2.13
N LEU A 26 -1.52 -6.33 -2.56
CA LEU A 26 -1.35 -5.77 -3.90
C LEU A 26 -0.16 -4.78 -3.99
N LEU A 27 0.48 -4.46 -2.87
CA LEU A 27 1.68 -3.62 -2.85
C LEU A 27 2.92 -4.45 -2.44
N PRO A 28 4.12 -4.08 -2.93
CA PRO A 28 5.36 -4.79 -2.59
C PRO A 28 5.59 -4.89 -1.08
N LYS A 29 6.09 -6.05 -0.63
CA LYS A 29 6.44 -6.27 0.78
C LYS A 29 7.83 -5.77 1.10
N ARG A 30 8.69 -5.62 0.09
CA ARG A 30 10.06 -5.07 0.23
C ARG A 30 10.15 -3.65 -0.32
N LEU A 31 11.07 -2.85 0.23
CA LEU A 31 11.37 -1.50 -0.25
C LEU A 31 12.24 -1.45 -1.52
N GLY A 32 12.93 -2.56 -1.84
CA GLY A 32 13.80 -2.65 -3.02
C GLY A 32 13.09 -3.02 -4.32
N ALA A 33 11.75 -3.02 -4.36
CA ALA A 33 11.03 -3.35 -5.59
C ALA A 33 11.19 -2.23 -6.63
N ARG A 34 10.99 -2.57 -7.92
CA ARG A 34 11.01 -1.56 -9.00
C ARG A 34 9.80 -0.63 -8.87
N PRO A 35 9.90 0.67 -9.23
CA PRO A 35 8.78 1.61 -9.20
C PRO A 35 7.49 1.09 -9.85
N THR A 36 7.63 0.38 -10.97
CA THR A 36 6.50 -0.22 -11.71
C THR A 36 5.67 -1.21 -10.89
N LYS A 37 6.27 -1.93 -9.93
CA LYS A 37 5.55 -2.86 -9.04
C LYS A 37 4.71 -2.10 -8.01
N TYR A 38 5.17 -0.96 -7.51
CA TYR A 38 4.37 -0.10 -6.63
C TYR A 38 3.17 0.50 -7.37
N GLU A 39 3.42 0.99 -8.59
CA GLU A 39 2.42 1.73 -9.36
C GLU A 39 1.43 0.83 -10.11
N LYS A 40 1.67 -0.49 -10.23
CA LYS A 40 0.90 -1.44 -11.06
C LYS A 40 -0.61 -1.19 -10.98
N TYR A 41 -1.18 -1.28 -9.78
CA TYR A 41 -2.63 -1.20 -9.61
C TYR A 41 -3.19 0.23 -9.60
N PRO A 42 -2.59 1.21 -8.90
CA PRO A 42 -3.12 2.57 -8.96
C PRO A 42 -3.01 3.17 -10.38
N ARG A 43 -1.91 2.93 -11.10
CA ARG A 43 -1.75 3.44 -12.47
C ARG A 43 -2.77 2.79 -13.42
N LEU A 44 -3.11 1.52 -13.23
CA LEU A 44 -4.18 0.85 -13.96
C LEU A 44 -5.54 1.53 -13.72
N LEU A 45 -5.88 1.85 -12.47
CA LEU A 45 -7.12 2.56 -12.13
C LEU A 45 -7.22 3.89 -12.87
N LEU A 46 -6.18 4.73 -12.77
CA LEU A 46 -6.15 6.03 -13.43
C LEU A 46 -6.22 5.91 -14.96
N GLY A 47 -5.57 4.90 -15.53
CA GLY A 47 -5.62 4.60 -16.96
C GLY A 47 -7.03 4.24 -17.44
N LEU A 48 -7.75 3.43 -16.67
CA LEU A 48 -9.13 3.01 -16.98
C LEU A 48 -10.12 4.16 -16.83
N ILE A 49 -10.01 4.96 -15.77
CA ILE A 49 -10.82 6.17 -15.60
C ILE A 49 -10.56 7.14 -16.75
N ARG A 50 -9.30 7.35 -17.14
CA ARG A 50 -8.95 8.21 -18.29
C ARG A 50 -9.52 7.68 -19.61
N ARG A 51 -9.51 6.36 -19.81
CA ARG A 51 -10.04 5.71 -21.02
C ARG A 51 -11.54 5.91 -21.16
N TYR A 52 -12.30 5.65 -20.09
CA TYR A 52 -13.75 5.75 -20.12
C TYR A 52 -14.29 7.15 -19.86
N ASN A 53 -13.45 8.03 -19.30
CA ASN A 53 -13.85 9.29 -18.70
C ASN A 53 -15.02 9.10 -17.71
N SER A 54 -14.96 8.03 -16.92
CA SER A 54 -15.98 7.64 -15.96
C SER A 54 -15.33 6.95 -14.78
N VAL A 55 -15.58 7.47 -13.57
CA VAL A 55 -15.14 6.84 -12.32
C VAL A 55 -15.78 5.47 -12.18
N GLU A 56 -17.08 5.37 -12.43
CA GLU A 56 -17.82 4.12 -12.26
C GLU A 56 -17.33 3.02 -13.19
N ALA A 57 -17.28 3.28 -14.50
CA ALA A 57 -16.82 2.27 -15.47
C ALA A 57 -15.35 1.91 -15.24
N GLY A 58 -14.49 2.91 -14.99
CA GLY A 58 -13.07 2.70 -14.74
C GLY A 58 -12.80 1.90 -13.48
N PHE A 59 -13.50 2.19 -12.38
CA PHE A 59 -13.35 1.48 -11.12
C PHE A 59 -13.86 0.04 -11.21
N ARG A 60 -15.01 -0.21 -11.84
CA ARG A 60 -15.57 -1.57 -11.96
C ARG A 60 -14.68 -2.50 -12.76
N GLU A 61 -14.13 -2.02 -13.89
CA GLU A 61 -13.16 -2.82 -14.62
C GLU A 61 -11.89 -3.04 -13.79
N TRP A 62 -11.39 -2.00 -13.12
CA TRP A 62 -10.20 -2.10 -12.26
C TRP A 62 -10.38 -3.10 -11.11
N GLU A 63 -11.48 -2.99 -10.37
CA GLU A 63 -11.91 -3.91 -9.30
C GLU A 63 -11.87 -5.36 -9.80
N SER A 64 -12.51 -5.64 -10.94
CA SER A 64 -12.54 -6.99 -11.52
C SER A 64 -11.15 -7.57 -11.84
N LYS A 65 -10.16 -6.70 -12.09
CA LYS A 65 -8.77 -7.09 -12.37
C LYS A 65 -7.99 -7.30 -11.07
N ILE A 66 -8.06 -6.36 -10.13
CA ILE A 66 -7.27 -6.48 -8.90
C ILE A 66 -7.74 -7.61 -7.99
N LEU A 67 -9.03 -7.93 -7.99
CA LEU A 67 -9.59 -9.01 -7.16
C LEU A 67 -9.12 -10.41 -7.58
N ARG A 68 -8.53 -10.55 -8.77
CA ARG A 68 -7.88 -11.80 -9.23
C ARG A 68 -6.53 -12.01 -8.56
N ASP A 69 -5.80 -10.92 -8.33
CA ASP A 69 -4.45 -10.93 -7.77
C ASP A 69 -4.46 -10.73 -6.24
N ALA A 70 -5.58 -10.23 -5.69
CA ALA A 70 -5.73 -9.89 -4.28
C ALA A 70 -5.78 -11.12 -3.37
N ARG A 71 -5.11 -11.01 -2.22
CA ARG A 71 -5.33 -11.90 -1.07
C ARG A 71 -6.29 -11.22 -0.10
N ARG A 72 -6.94 -12.01 0.76
CA ARG A 72 -7.87 -11.51 1.80
C ARG A 72 -8.95 -10.59 1.22
N LYS A 73 -9.41 -10.91 0.00
CA LYS A 73 -10.32 -10.04 -0.75
C LYS A 73 -11.67 -9.91 -0.07
N GLU A 74 -12.18 -10.96 0.56
CA GLU A 74 -13.45 -10.94 1.28
C GLU A 74 -13.40 -10.04 2.52
N GLU A 75 -12.26 -10.03 3.23
CA GLU A 75 -12.05 -9.25 4.45
C GLU A 75 -11.99 -7.74 4.15
N HIS A 76 -11.31 -7.36 3.08
CA HIS A 76 -11.06 -5.96 2.71
C HIS A 76 -11.96 -5.44 1.57
N PHE A 77 -12.93 -6.24 1.12
CA PHE A 77 -13.93 -5.79 0.14
C PHE A 77 -14.72 -4.57 0.62
N PRO A 78 -15.17 -4.49 1.90
CA PRO A 78 -15.86 -3.30 2.39
C PRO A 78 -15.01 -2.02 2.30
N ASP A 79 -13.69 -2.13 2.52
CA ASP A 79 -12.79 -0.99 2.37
C ASP A 79 -12.68 -0.56 0.90
N LEU A 80 -12.66 -1.51 -0.03
CA LEU A 80 -12.68 -1.24 -1.47
C LEU A 80 -13.97 -0.52 -1.90
N VAL A 81 -15.12 -0.93 -1.35
CA VAL A 81 -16.42 -0.25 -1.57
C VAL A 81 -16.37 1.18 -1.03
N ARG A 82 -15.74 1.41 0.13
CA ARG A 82 -15.56 2.77 0.66
C ARG A 82 -14.72 3.64 -0.25
N VAL A 83 -13.64 3.10 -0.85
CA VAL A 83 -12.86 3.84 -1.87
C VAL A 83 -13.76 4.19 -3.05
N PHE A 84 -14.56 3.23 -3.53
CA PHE A 84 -15.47 3.45 -4.66
C PHE A 84 -16.50 4.56 -4.41
N GLU A 85 -17.19 4.51 -3.28
CA GLU A 85 -18.22 5.52 -2.94
C GLU A 85 -17.59 6.90 -2.78
N TRP A 86 -16.43 7.00 -2.12
CA TRP A 86 -15.70 8.27 -2.04
C TRP A 86 -15.35 8.79 -3.43
N MET A 87 -14.86 7.94 -4.35
CA MET A 87 -14.55 8.37 -5.71
C MET A 87 -15.79 8.84 -6.49
N LYS A 88 -16.96 8.21 -6.28
CA LYS A 88 -18.22 8.64 -6.90
C LYS A 88 -18.66 10.01 -6.42
N GLU A 89 -18.59 10.23 -5.10
CA GLU A 89 -18.88 11.54 -4.48
C GLU A 89 -17.89 12.61 -4.97
N ASN A 90 -16.68 12.20 -5.32
CA ASN A 90 -15.59 13.07 -5.75
C ASN A 90 -15.28 12.96 -7.26
N LYS A 91 -16.25 12.59 -8.09
CA LYS A 91 -16.00 12.29 -9.51
C LYS A 91 -15.46 13.46 -10.32
N ASP A 92 -15.77 14.70 -9.92
CA ASP A 92 -15.27 15.95 -10.49
C ASP A 92 -13.75 16.13 -10.34
N LEU A 93 -13.12 15.33 -9.46
CA LEU A 93 -11.66 15.24 -9.34
C LEU A 93 -11.04 14.45 -10.49
N PHE A 94 -11.79 13.52 -11.10
CA PHE A 94 -11.27 12.53 -12.03
C PHE A 94 -11.83 12.66 -13.45
N GLU A 95 -13.13 12.88 -13.59
CA GLU A 95 -13.84 13.00 -14.88
C GLU A 95 -13.58 14.37 -15.50
N ASP A 96 -13.27 14.40 -16.80
CA ASP A 96 -12.85 15.61 -17.54
C ASP A 96 -11.63 16.34 -16.95
N ARG A 97 -10.86 15.68 -16.07
CA ARG A 97 -9.69 16.22 -15.36
C ARG A 97 -8.37 15.57 -15.79
N LYS A 98 -7.99 15.78 -17.05
CA LYS A 98 -6.71 15.28 -17.58
C LYS A 98 -5.50 15.80 -16.79
N ASP A 99 -5.57 17.03 -16.31
CA ASP A 99 -4.58 17.69 -15.44
C ASP A 99 -4.40 16.94 -14.11
N THR A 100 -5.50 16.65 -13.41
CA THR A 100 -5.47 15.94 -12.12
C THR A 100 -4.94 14.52 -12.30
N LEU A 101 -5.45 13.78 -13.31
CA LEU A 101 -5.02 12.41 -13.58
C LEU A 101 -3.52 12.35 -13.95
N GLN A 102 -3.02 13.34 -14.69
CA GLN A 102 -1.61 13.44 -15.04
C GLN A 102 -0.75 13.73 -13.81
N TYR A 103 -1.13 14.72 -12.99
CA TYR A 103 -0.42 15.06 -11.76
C TYR A 103 -0.38 13.87 -10.78
N LEU A 104 -1.51 13.18 -10.61
CA LEU A 104 -1.58 12.00 -9.76
C LEU A 104 -0.67 10.89 -10.30
N SER A 105 -0.69 10.63 -11.61
CA SER A 105 0.20 9.65 -12.24
C SER A 105 1.69 9.98 -12.08
N GLN A 106 2.06 11.26 -12.06
CA GLN A 106 3.45 11.71 -11.88
C GLN A 106 3.92 11.67 -10.41
N SER A 107 3.01 11.92 -9.46
CA SER A 107 3.32 11.92 -8.03
C SER A 107 3.07 10.57 -7.34
N LEU A 108 2.51 9.60 -8.04
CA LEU A 108 2.04 8.33 -7.49
C LEU A 108 3.13 7.55 -6.76
N TYR A 109 4.29 7.34 -7.40
CA TYR A 109 5.39 6.59 -6.80
C TYR A 109 5.86 7.22 -5.47
N GLY A 110 6.09 8.54 -5.45
CA GLY A 110 6.53 9.23 -4.24
C GLY A 110 5.51 9.12 -3.10
N ARG A 111 4.22 9.24 -3.42
CA ARG A 111 3.13 9.08 -2.43
C ARG A 111 3.04 7.66 -1.87
N LEU A 112 3.11 6.65 -2.75
CA LEU A 112 3.12 5.24 -2.35
C LEU A 112 4.35 4.91 -1.51
N TYR A 113 5.52 5.40 -1.92
CA TYR A 113 6.76 5.17 -1.19
C TYR A 113 6.70 5.81 0.20
N ASN A 114 6.22 7.05 0.31
CA ASN A 114 6.05 7.72 1.61
C ASN A 114 5.04 6.99 2.51
N TYR A 115 4.00 6.38 1.93
CA TYR A 115 3.08 5.53 2.66
C TYR A 115 3.74 4.21 3.12
N LEU A 116 4.43 3.51 2.24
CA LEU A 116 4.98 2.18 2.55
C LEU A 116 6.26 2.22 3.38
N TYR A 117 7.11 3.23 3.18
CA TYR A 117 8.42 3.35 3.80
C TYR A 117 8.41 3.12 5.31
N PRO A 118 7.67 3.91 6.12
CA PRO A 118 7.67 3.73 7.57
C PRO A 118 7.14 2.35 7.97
N ARG A 119 6.13 1.83 7.27
CA ARG A 119 5.55 0.51 7.54
C ARG A 119 6.56 -0.61 7.31
N ARG A 120 7.22 -0.61 6.15
CA ARG A 120 8.21 -1.64 5.80
C ARG A 120 9.48 -1.52 6.63
N LEU A 121 9.87 -0.32 7.02
CA LEU A 121 11.00 -0.09 7.92
C LEU A 121 10.79 -0.82 9.26
N LEU A 122 9.63 -0.61 9.89
CA LEU A 122 9.31 -1.24 11.18
C LEU A 122 9.12 -2.76 11.07
N ILE A 123 8.46 -3.23 9.99
CA ILE A 123 8.31 -4.67 9.73
C ILE A 123 9.67 -5.34 9.57
N ASN A 124 10.57 -4.74 8.79
CA ASN A 124 11.90 -5.31 8.55
C ASN A 124 12.73 -5.32 9.84
N GLU A 125 12.71 -4.25 10.63
CA GLU A 125 13.38 -4.23 11.93
C GLU A 125 12.88 -5.33 12.84
N TYR A 126 11.55 -5.50 12.95
CA TYR A 126 10.94 -6.58 13.73
C TYR A 126 11.44 -7.97 13.28
N ILE A 127 11.44 -8.23 11.97
CA ILE A 127 11.92 -9.50 11.40
C ILE A 127 13.41 -9.70 11.69
N GLN A 128 14.25 -8.66 11.56
CA GLN A 128 15.68 -8.77 11.83
C GLN A 128 15.96 -9.04 13.31
N THR A 129 15.26 -8.33 14.22
CA THR A 129 15.40 -8.50 15.66
C THR A 129 15.08 -9.92 16.12
N PHE A 130 14.09 -10.58 15.50
CA PHE A 130 13.67 -11.94 15.85
C PHE A 130 14.03 -13.00 14.81
N LYS A 131 15.01 -12.75 13.94
CA LYS A 131 15.44 -13.71 12.93
C LYS A 131 15.79 -15.07 13.57
N GLY A 132 15.21 -16.14 13.04
CA GLY A 132 15.33 -17.51 13.55
C GLY A 132 14.30 -17.89 14.62
N ARG A 133 13.47 -16.96 15.11
CA ARG A 133 12.44 -17.19 16.14
C ARG A 133 11.05 -17.17 15.53
N THR A 134 10.58 -18.32 15.05
CA THR A 134 9.29 -18.41 14.34
C THR A 134 8.07 -18.13 15.21
N GLU A 135 8.20 -18.29 16.53
CA GLU A 135 7.21 -17.90 17.55
C GLU A 135 6.94 -16.39 17.55
N ALA A 136 7.85 -15.57 17.00
CA ALA A 136 7.62 -14.13 16.84
C ALA A 136 6.55 -13.78 15.80
N ALA A 137 6.01 -14.77 15.07
CA ALA A 137 4.83 -14.58 14.24
C ALA A 137 3.50 -14.76 15.02
N GLU A 138 3.54 -15.19 16.29
CA GLU A 138 2.36 -15.41 17.11
C GLU A 138 1.83 -14.09 17.69
N GLU A 139 0.51 -13.96 17.75
CA GLU A 139 -0.16 -12.72 18.19
C GLU A 139 0.29 -12.27 19.59
N ALA A 140 0.31 -13.18 20.56
CA ALA A 140 0.73 -12.87 21.94
C ALA A 140 2.20 -12.41 22.01
N PHE A 141 3.05 -12.96 21.14
CA PHE A 141 4.46 -12.56 21.07
C PHE A 141 4.59 -11.15 20.49
N ILE A 142 3.87 -10.87 19.40
CA ILE A 142 3.84 -9.53 18.77
C ILE A 142 3.37 -8.49 19.80
N ASP A 143 2.28 -8.73 20.51
CA ASP A 143 1.74 -7.76 21.47
C ASP A 143 2.73 -7.42 22.59
N SER A 144 3.48 -8.42 23.06
CA SER A 144 4.40 -8.26 24.18
C SER A 144 5.75 -7.66 23.79
N HIS A 145 6.24 -7.92 22.58
CA HIS A 145 7.63 -7.62 22.21
C HIS A 145 7.80 -6.59 21.08
N PHE A 146 6.73 -6.24 20.38
CA PHE A 146 6.83 -5.36 19.21
C PHE A 146 7.46 -4.00 19.53
N ASP A 147 7.01 -3.33 20.60
CA ASP A 147 7.49 -1.99 20.91
C ASP A 147 8.99 -1.93 21.24
N GLY A 148 9.51 -2.97 21.91
CA GLY A 148 10.95 -3.09 22.17
C GLY A 148 11.76 -3.37 20.91
N ALA A 149 11.19 -4.19 20.00
CA ALA A 149 11.87 -4.67 18.81
C ALA A 149 12.07 -3.63 17.71
N ILE A 150 11.28 -2.55 17.72
CA ILE A 150 11.30 -1.49 16.69
C ILE A 150 11.85 -0.14 17.20
N SER A 151 12.42 -0.14 18.39
CA SER A 151 12.76 1.09 19.11
C SER A 151 13.75 1.99 18.34
N GLN A 152 14.65 1.42 17.54
CA GLN A 152 15.65 2.23 16.85
C GLN A 152 15.04 3.05 15.71
N ASN A 153 14.15 2.47 14.90
CA ASN A 153 13.53 3.23 13.81
C ASN A 153 12.35 4.08 14.29
N ILE A 154 11.66 3.71 15.37
CA ILE A 154 10.63 4.58 15.95
C ILE A 154 11.20 5.92 16.40
N ASN A 155 12.33 5.92 17.11
CA ASN A 155 12.96 7.17 17.54
C ASN A 155 13.28 8.11 16.35
N LYS A 156 13.67 7.55 15.20
CA LYS A 156 13.90 8.34 13.97
C LYS A 156 12.62 8.85 13.34
N LEU A 157 11.55 8.06 13.39
CA LEU A 157 10.25 8.47 12.83
C LEU A 157 9.58 9.53 13.70
N GLU A 158 9.80 9.53 15.01
CA GLU A 158 9.30 10.55 15.94
C GLU A 158 9.88 11.97 15.67
N GLU A 159 10.98 12.08 14.90
CA GLU A 159 11.51 13.37 14.44
C GLU A 159 10.67 13.99 13.30
N ILE A 160 9.84 13.19 12.62
CA ILE A 160 9.14 13.56 11.38
C ILE A 160 7.61 13.51 11.56
N TYR A 161 7.11 12.55 12.34
CA TYR A 161 5.69 12.28 12.53
C TYR A 161 5.23 12.70 13.92
N SER A 162 3.94 13.06 14.04
CA SER A 162 3.33 13.33 15.35
C SER A 162 3.20 12.06 16.20
N THR A 163 3.03 12.24 17.51
CA THR A 163 2.80 11.13 18.45
C THR A 163 1.58 10.28 18.05
N GLU A 164 0.51 10.91 17.57
CA GLU A 164 -0.71 10.25 17.11
C GLU A 164 -0.46 9.44 15.84
N GLU A 165 0.30 9.99 14.88
CA GLU A 165 0.69 9.31 13.65
C GLU A 165 1.57 8.10 13.94
N ILE A 166 2.53 8.22 14.87
CA ILE A 166 3.37 7.12 15.32
C ILE A 166 2.54 6.02 15.99
N LYS A 167 1.59 6.39 16.85
CA LYS A 167 0.69 5.43 17.49
C LYS A 167 -0.17 4.69 16.47
N ALA A 168 -0.73 5.40 15.49
CA ALA A 168 -1.50 4.80 14.41
C ALA A 168 -0.64 3.84 13.59
N LEU A 169 0.56 4.28 13.18
CA LEU A 169 1.52 3.47 12.44
C LEU A 169 1.91 2.19 13.19
N LYS A 170 2.20 2.28 14.49
CA LYS A 170 2.51 1.10 15.32
C LYS A 170 1.37 0.09 15.31
N ASN A 171 0.14 0.56 15.51
CA ASN A 171 -1.04 -0.31 15.52
C ASN A 171 -1.29 -0.96 14.15
N GLU A 172 -1.15 -0.19 13.08
CA GLU A 172 -1.24 -0.71 11.72
C GLU A 172 -0.20 -1.79 11.45
N VAL A 173 1.07 -1.56 11.83
CA VAL A 173 2.13 -2.54 11.62
C VAL A 173 1.91 -3.79 12.48
N LYS A 174 1.48 -3.65 13.74
CA LYS A 174 1.08 -4.81 14.57
C LYS A 174 -0.04 -5.61 13.90
N GLY A 175 -1.10 -4.93 13.43
CA GLY A 175 -2.20 -5.55 12.71
C GLY A 175 -1.73 -6.29 11.45
N TYR A 176 -0.86 -5.64 10.66
CA TYR A 176 -0.29 -6.23 9.45
C TYR A 176 0.51 -7.52 9.76
N LEU A 177 1.34 -7.50 10.82
CA LEU A 177 2.09 -8.67 11.28
C LEU A 177 1.18 -9.83 11.67
N LYS A 178 0.18 -9.56 12.52
CA LYS A 178 -0.78 -10.56 13.00
C LYS A 178 -1.57 -11.20 11.85
N ALA A 179 -2.13 -10.37 10.97
CA ALA A 179 -2.92 -10.80 9.83
C ALA A 179 -2.17 -11.71 8.84
N ARG A 180 -0.83 -11.64 8.84
CA ARG A 180 0.05 -12.37 7.90
C ARG A 180 1.04 -13.27 8.61
N SER A 181 0.67 -13.77 9.79
CA SER A 181 1.52 -14.64 10.63
C SER A 181 2.20 -15.75 9.82
N SER A 182 1.49 -16.41 8.89
CA SER A 182 2.05 -17.47 8.04
C SER A 182 3.17 -16.99 7.09
N TYR A 183 3.04 -15.80 6.51
CA TYR A 183 4.10 -15.18 5.70
C TYR A 183 5.30 -14.81 6.59
N PHE A 184 5.04 -14.21 7.74
CA PHE A 184 6.10 -13.76 8.64
C PHE A 184 6.85 -14.91 9.30
N LYS A 185 6.18 -16.04 9.56
CA LYS A 185 6.84 -17.26 10.03
C LYS A 185 7.93 -17.72 9.07
N LYS A 186 7.66 -17.70 7.76
CA LYS A 186 8.66 -17.99 6.71
C LYS A 186 9.75 -16.92 6.64
N ALA A 187 9.38 -15.65 6.82
CA ALA A 187 10.36 -14.59 6.83
C ALA A 187 11.36 -14.69 7.99
N LEU A 188 10.87 -15.07 9.17
CA LEU A 188 11.66 -15.30 10.37
C LEU A 188 12.56 -16.53 10.23
N SER A 189 12.12 -17.59 9.53
CA SER A 189 12.97 -18.76 9.25
C SER A 189 14.04 -18.51 8.18
N GLY A 190 14.01 -17.36 7.49
CA GLY A 190 14.92 -17.04 6.39
C GLY A 190 14.46 -17.55 5.02
N GLU A 191 13.25 -18.13 4.94
CA GLU A 191 12.64 -18.69 3.73
C GLU A 191 11.70 -17.67 3.07
N VAL A 192 12.12 -16.40 2.92
CA VAL A 192 11.27 -15.44 2.19
C VAL A 192 11.36 -15.78 0.71
N PRO A 193 10.24 -16.10 0.02
CA PRO A 193 10.25 -16.22 -1.43
C PRO A 193 10.80 -14.93 -2.03
N GLU A 194 11.71 -15.02 -2.99
CA GLU A 194 11.97 -13.90 -3.88
C GLU A 194 10.61 -13.49 -4.47
N GLU A 195 10.15 -12.27 -4.20
CA GLU A 195 9.03 -11.73 -4.96
C GLU A 195 9.48 -11.80 -6.42
N GLU A 196 8.87 -12.70 -7.19
CA GLU A 196 9.29 -13.06 -8.55
C GLU A 196 9.68 -11.79 -9.32
N ILE A 197 10.98 -11.68 -9.57
CA ILE A 197 11.50 -10.74 -10.54
C ILE A 197 11.05 -11.31 -11.89
N GLU A 198 9.82 -11.00 -12.30
CA GLU A 198 9.44 -11.07 -13.70
C GLU A 198 10.29 -10.03 -14.44
N THR A 199 11.51 -10.41 -14.82
CA THR A 199 12.18 -9.89 -15.99
C THR A 199 11.50 -10.47 -17.22
N THR A 200 10.31 -9.97 -17.53
CA THR A 200 9.83 -9.98 -18.92
C THR A 200 10.12 -8.59 -19.47
N ILE A 201 11.38 -8.40 -19.85
CA ILE A 201 11.68 -7.50 -20.97
C ILE A 201 11.32 -8.35 -22.18
N GLU A 202 10.07 -8.26 -22.65
CA GLU A 202 9.82 -8.55 -24.05
C GLU A 202 10.54 -7.45 -24.81
N GLU A 203 11.68 -7.81 -25.39
CA GLU A 203 12.29 -7.07 -26.48
C GLU A 203 11.23 -6.97 -27.59
N VAL A 204 10.66 -5.79 -27.73
CA VAL A 204 9.95 -5.44 -28.96
C VAL A 204 11.02 -4.93 -29.92
N GLU A 205 11.40 -5.82 -30.84
CA GLU A 205 12.09 -5.48 -32.10
C GLU A 205 11.32 -4.41 -32.89
#